data_AF-A0A023X479-F1
#
_entry.id   AF-A0A023X479-F1
#
_cell.length_a   1.000
_cell.length_b   1.000
_cell.length_c   1.000
_cell.angle_alpha   90.00
_cell.angle_beta   90.00
_cell.angle_gamma   90.00
#
_symmetry.space_group_name_H-M   'P 1'
#
loop_
_entity.id
_entity.type
_entity.pdbx_description
1 polymer ?
#
loop_
_entity_poly.entity_id
_entity_poly.type
_entity_poly.pdbx_seq_one_letter_code
_entity_poly.pdbx_strand_id
1 'polypeptide(L)'
;MDRREGDGGRGDQVTRIGMIWGGIGGVIGFIVSLFGSFAGIVAAIFVGLSCGRRAGAAGEPNSGAMSGLKSGALAAPLFAMGAAAGAVVAAQQIGSSEIAATLSEVLNVEVSNDEAWNLYLIGTAVAAVIQVSLLIGVSAAAAAWVARKRPSS
;
A
#
# COMPACT_ATOMS: atom_id res chain seq x y z
N MET A 1 -24.67 9.64 30.47
CA MET A 1 -24.85 10.56 29.33
C MET A 1 -23.74 11.60 29.49
N ASP A 2 -22.68 11.70 28.69
CA ASP A 2 -22.41 11.37 27.29
C ASP A 2 -20.97 10.89 27.09
N ARG A 3 -20.78 9.63 26.69
CA ARG A 3 -19.47 9.11 26.21
C ARG A 3 -19.50 8.73 24.72
N ARG A 4 -20.65 8.87 24.05
CA ARG A 4 -20.83 8.44 22.65
C ARG A 4 -20.55 9.53 21.62
N GLU A 5 -20.57 10.81 22.00
CA GLU A 5 -20.32 11.90 21.04
C GLU A 5 -18.82 12.09 20.71
N GLY A 6 -17.90 11.68 21.60
CA GLY A 6 -16.45 11.79 21.35
C GLY A 6 -15.84 10.65 20.52
N ASP A 7 -16.51 9.50 20.45
CA ASP A 7 -16.01 8.27 19.83
C ASP A 7 -16.29 8.25 18.31
N GLY A 8 -17.49 8.69 17.90
CA GLY A 8 -17.86 8.82 16.48
C GLY A 8 -16.98 9.79 15.71
N GLY A 9 -16.68 10.97 16.27
CA GLY A 9 -15.89 12.00 15.59
C GLY A 9 -14.43 11.62 15.34
N ARG A 10 -13.80 10.86 16.26
CA ARG A 10 -12.42 10.39 16.10
C ARG A 10 -12.32 9.20 15.16
N GLY A 11 -13.27 8.26 15.24
CA GLY A 11 -13.38 7.14 14.31
C GLY A 11 -13.54 7.61 12.86
N ASP A 12 -14.41 8.59 12.64
CA ASP A 12 -14.64 9.18 11.31
C ASP A 12 -13.40 9.87 10.77
N GLN A 13 -12.63 10.54 11.62
CA GLN A 13 -11.38 11.19 11.21
C GLN A 13 -10.31 10.18 10.79
N VAL A 14 -10.16 9.06 11.51
CA VAL A 14 -9.24 7.97 11.12
C VAL A 14 -9.64 7.37 9.77
N THR A 15 -10.94 7.15 9.56
CA THR A 15 -11.48 6.65 8.29
C THR A 15 -11.21 7.62 7.15
N ARG A 16 -11.45 8.92 7.36
CA ARG A 16 -11.18 9.98 6.38
C ARG A 16 -9.70 10.06 6.02
N ILE A 17 -8.80 9.94 6.99
CA ILE A 17 -7.35 9.89 6.74
C ILE A 17 -7.00 8.69 5.86
N GLY A 18 -7.57 7.53 6.16
CA GLY A 18 -7.41 6.32 5.34
C GLY A 18 -7.86 6.52 3.90
N MET A 19 -9.04 7.09 3.67
CA MET A 19 -9.54 7.36 2.32
C MET A 19 -8.67 8.35 1.54
N ILE A 20 -8.24 9.45 2.18
CA ILE A 20 -7.39 10.47 1.53
C ILE A 20 -6.04 9.87 1.16
N TRP A 21 -5.39 9.17 2.09
CA TRP A 21 -4.10 8.53 1.84
C TRP A 21 -4.22 7.32 0.91
N GLY A 22 -5.37 6.67 0.85
CA GLY A 22 -5.68 5.68 -0.17
C GLY A 22 -5.66 6.30 -1.57
N GLY A 23 -6.38 7.41 -1.77
CA GLY A 23 -6.39 8.11 -3.05
C GLY A 23 -4.99 8.59 -3.48
N ILE A 24 -4.27 9.26 -2.57
CA ILE A 24 -2.89 9.71 -2.81
C ILE A 24 -1.98 8.50 -3.08
N GLY A 25 -2.10 7.45 -2.26
CA GLY A 25 -1.33 6.23 -2.38
C GLY A 25 -1.57 5.51 -3.71
N GLY A 26 -2.79 5.50 -4.23
CA GLY A 26 -3.10 4.96 -5.55
C GLY A 26 -2.37 5.70 -6.67
N VAL A 27 -2.40 7.04 -6.66
CA VAL A 27 -1.70 7.85 -7.67
C VAL A 27 -0.18 7.66 -7.57
N ILE A 28 0.38 7.69 -6.36
CA ILE A 28 1.81 7.47 -6.14
C ILE A 28 2.20 6.05 -6.56
N GLY A 29 1.42 5.04 -6.18
CA GLY A 29 1.65 3.65 -6.55
C GLY A 29 1.68 3.49 -8.07
N PHE A 30 0.73 4.09 -8.79
CA PHE A 30 0.72 4.10 -10.24
C PHE A 30 2.00 4.69 -10.84
N ILE A 31 2.34 5.93 -10.47
CA ILE A 31 3.50 6.64 -11.05
C ILE A 31 4.80 5.90 -10.74
N VAL A 32 4.97 5.44 -9.51
CA VAL A 32 6.21 4.81 -9.06
C VAL A 32 6.37 3.42 -9.66
N SER A 33 5.29 2.66 -9.84
CA SER A 33 5.34 1.35 -10.50
C SER A 33 5.74 1.42 -11.97
N LEU A 34 5.65 2.58 -12.63
CA LEU A 34 6.21 2.77 -13.97
C LEU A 34 7.74 2.56 -13.99
N PHE A 35 8.42 2.80 -12.87
CA PHE A 35 9.86 2.58 -12.70
C PHE A 35 10.19 1.16 -12.19
N GLY A 36 9.19 0.29 -12.05
CA GLY A 36 9.34 -1.10 -11.62
C GLY A 36 8.86 -1.38 -10.19
N SER A 37 8.61 -2.67 -9.92
CA SER A 37 7.93 -3.15 -8.71
C SER A 37 8.66 -2.85 -7.39
N PHE A 38 9.99 -2.72 -7.42
CA PHE A 38 10.80 -2.41 -6.23
C PHE A 38 10.53 -0.99 -5.72
N ALA A 39 10.33 -0.04 -6.64
CA ALA A 39 10.01 1.33 -6.27
C ALA A 39 8.65 1.41 -5.56
N GLY A 40 7.70 0.54 -5.94
CA GLY A 40 6.41 0.40 -5.27
C GLY A 40 6.52 -0.03 -3.80
N ILE A 41 7.53 -0.80 -3.41
CA ILE A 41 7.77 -1.17 -2.01
C ILE A 41 8.13 0.07 -1.18
N VAL A 42 9.04 0.91 -1.69
CA VAL A 42 9.46 2.15 -1.02
C VAL A 42 8.27 3.11 -0.87
N ALA A 43 7.47 3.24 -1.94
CA ALA A 43 6.25 4.04 -1.92
C ALA A 43 5.23 3.53 -0.88
N ALA A 44 5.03 2.21 -0.78
CA ALA A 44 4.12 1.61 0.20
C ALA A 44 4.54 1.95 1.65
N ILE A 45 5.84 1.89 1.94
CA ILE A 45 6.39 2.28 3.26
C ILE A 45 6.14 3.76 3.53
N PHE A 46 6.44 4.64 2.56
CA PHE A 46 6.25 6.08 2.72
C PHE A 46 4.78 6.47 2.96
N VAL A 47 3.88 5.91 2.15
CA VAL A 47 2.43 6.08 2.29
C VAL A 47 1.96 5.54 3.64
N GLY A 48 2.42 4.35 4.02
CA GLY A 48 2.08 3.73 5.30
C GLY A 48 2.55 4.57 6.50
N LEU A 49 3.79 5.04 6.49
CA LEU A 49 4.32 5.92 7.55
C LEU A 49 3.48 7.19 7.69
N SER A 50 3.16 7.81 6.55
CA SER A 50 2.46 9.09 6.52
C SER A 50 0.99 8.95 6.94
N CYS A 51 0.31 7.91 6.45
CA CYS A 51 -1.04 7.55 6.85
C CYS A 51 -1.11 7.23 8.35
N GLY A 52 -0.25 6.31 8.81
CA GLY A 52 -0.18 5.88 10.20
C GLY A 52 0.11 7.01 11.18
N ARG A 53 1.09 7.89 10.88
CA ARG A 53 1.39 9.03 11.77
C ARG A 53 0.18 9.95 11.96
N ARG A 54 -0.56 10.23 10.89
CA ARG A 54 -1.76 11.09 10.95
C ARG A 54 -2.92 10.38 11.65
N ALA A 55 -3.11 9.08 11.39
CA ALA A 55 -4.15 8.30 12.05
C ALA A 55 -3.90 8.13 13.55
N GLY A 56 -2.66 7.88 13.97
CA GLY A 56 -2.28 7.86 15.39
C GLY A 56 -2.44 9.23 16.07
N ALA A 57 -2.34 10.32 15.32
CA ALA A 57 -2.63 11.67 15.80
C ALA A 57 -4.15 11.99 15.86
N ALA A 58 -4.99 11.32 15.07
CA ALA A 58 -6.44 11.51 15.13
C ALA A 58 -7.14 10.54 16.11
N GLY A 59 -6.55 9.36 16.31
CA GLY A 59 -7.10 8.27 17.11
C GLY A 59 -7.13 8.50 18.61
N GLU A 60 -7.85 7.62 19.30
CA GLU A 60 -8.01 7.68 20.76
C GLU A 60 -6.67 7.45 21.50
N PRO A 61 -6.52 8.02 22.72
CA PRO A 61 -5.41 7.70 23.60
C PRO A 61 -5.28 6.17 23.78
N ASN A 62 -4.06 5.64 23.69
CA ASN A 62 -3.75 4.20 23.78
C ASN A 62 -4.25 3.29 22.63
N SER A 63 -4.96 3.83 21.62
CA SER A 63 -5.46 3.05 20.47
C SER A 63 -4.63 3.21 19.18
N GLY A 64 -3.42 3.77 19.27
CA GLY A 64 -2.62 4.19 18.12
C GLY A 64 -2.44 3.08 17.07
N ALA A 65 -2.05 1.87 17.49
CA ALA A 65 -1.87 0.74 16.58
C ALA A 65 -3.16 0.40 15.82
N MET A 66 -4.31 0.38 16.50
CA MET A 66 -5.61 0.08 15.91
C MET A 66 -6.05 1.19 14.93
N SER A 67 -5.75 2.45 15.24
CA SER A 67 -6.03 3.59 14.36
C SER A 67 -5.20 3.51 13.07
N GLY A 68 -3.91 3.14 13.19
CA GLY A 68 -3.05 2.89 12.04
C GLY A 68 -3.48 1.68 11.21
N LEU A 69 -3.94 0.61 11.87
CA LEU A 69 -4.48 -0.58 11.19
C LEU A 69 -5.73 -0.24 10.38
N LYS A 70 -6.71 0.45 10.96
CA LYS A 70 -7.96 0.85 10.27
C LYS A 70 -7.67 1.76 9.07
N SER A 71 -6.90 2.81 9.28
CA SER A 71 -6.55 3.75 8.20
C SER A 71 -5.70 3.10 7.10
N GLY A 72 -4.73 2.25 7.48
CA GLY A 72 -3.91 1.47 6.55
C GLY A 72 -4.75 0.50 5.72
N ALA A 73 -5.68 -0.23 6.35
CA ALA A 73 -6.57 -1.17 5.67
C ALA A 73 -7.51 -0.47 4.66
N LEU A 74 -7.91 0.77 4.93
CA LEU A 74 -8.68 1.59 3.99
C LEU A 74 -7.82 2.13 2.84
N ALA A 75 -6.56 2.47 3.11
CA ALA A 75 -5.66 3.03 2.10
C ALA A 75 -5.07 1.97 1.15
N ALA A 76 -4.80 0.76 1.66
CA ALA A 76 -4.06 -0.27 0.95
C ALA A 76 -4.69 -0.73 -0.38
N PRO A 77 -6.03 -0.91 -0.51
CA PRO A 77 -6.63 -1.36 -1.77
C PRO A 77 -6.40 -0.36 -2.91
N LEU A 78 -6.56 0.93 -2.63
CA LEU A 78 -6.32 1.97 -3.63
C LEU A 78 -4.85 2.05 -4.04
N PHE A 79 -3.93 1.92 -3.07
CA PHE A 79 -2.51 1.83 -3.36
C PHE A 79 -2.18 0.64 -4.27
N ALA A 80 -2.67 -0.56 -3.93
CA ALA A 80 -2.42 -1.78 -4.68
C ALA A 80 -2.98 -1.72 -6.10
N MET A 81 -4.20 -1.17 -6.27
CA MET A 81 -4.80 -0.97 -7.59
C MET A 81 -3.97 -0.01 -8.44
N GLY A 82 -3.54 1.11 -7.87
CA GLY A 82 -2.66 2.06 -8.56
C GLY A 82 -1.34 1.43 -8.97
N ALA A 83 -0.66 0.76 -8.03
CA ALA A 83 0.61 0.08 -8.27
C ALA A 83 0.50 -1.01 -9.33
N ALA A 84 -0.56 -1.83 -9.30
CA ALA A 84 -0.81 -2.87 -10.29
C ALA A 84 -1.10 -2.26 -11.67
N ALA A 85 -1.92 -1.21 -11.75
CA ALA A 85 -2.19 -0.51 -13.01
C ALA A 85 -0.91 0.08 -13.62
N GLY A 86 -0.07 0.71 -12.81
CA GLY A 86 1.21 1.26 -13.27
C GLY A 86 2.16 0.17 -13.78
N ALA A 87 2.23 -0.96 -13.07
CA ALA A 87 3.04 -2.11 -13.47
C ALA A 87 2.55 -2.67 -14.83
N VAL A 88 1.25 -2.91 -14.99
CA VAL A 88 0.66 -3.40 -16.25
C VAL A 88 0.95 -2.44 -17.40
N VAL A 89 0.81 -1.12 -17.19
CA VAL A 89 1.14 -0.12 -18.20
C VAL A 89 2.62 -0.19 -18.60
N ALA A 90 3.53 -0.34 -17.63
CA ALA A 90 4.96 -0.50 -17.91
C ALA A 90 5.24 -1.78 -18.71
N ALA A 91 4.62 -2.90 -18.35
CA ALA A 91 4.79 -4.17 -19.05
C ALA A 91 4.23 -4.13 -20.48
N GLN A 92 3.14 -3.39 -20.72
CA GLN A 92 2.62 -3.16 -22.07
C GLN A 92 3.59 -2.38 -22.96
N GLN A 93 4.44 -1.51 -22.39
CA GLN A 93 5.47 -0.80 -23.15
C GLN A 93 6.66 -1.69 -23.53
N ILE A 94 6.98 -2.69 -22.70
CA ILE A 94 8.06 -3.65 -22.96
C ILE A 94 7.61 -4.71 -23.99
N GLY A 95 6.37 -5.17 -23.90
CA GLY A 95 5.83 -6.20 -24.79
C GLY A 95 6.16 -7.64 -24.37
N SER A 96 5.24 -8.56 -24.67
CA SER A 96 5.30 -9.96 -24.20
C SER A 96 6.49 -10.75 -24.75
N SER A 97 6.94 -10.43 -25.96
CA SER A 97 8.08 -11.09 -26.60
C SER A 97 9.40 -10.84 -25.88
N GLU A 98 9.63 -9.62 -25.38
CA GLU A 98 10.86 -9.25 -24.70
C GLU A 98 10.88 -9.79 -23.26
N ILE A 99 9.71 -9.82 -22.61
CA ILE A 99 9.50 -10.48 -21.32
C ILE A 99 9.78 -11.99 -21.45
N ALA A 100 9.22 -12.65 -22.47
CA ALA A 100 9.43 -14.07 -22.73
C ALA A 100 10.91 -14.41 -23.01
N ALA A 101 11.61 -13.58 -23.78
CA ALA A 101 13.04 -13.74 -24.05
C ALA A 101 13.86 -13.67 -22.76
N THR A 102 13.61 -12.67 -21.91
CA THR A 102 14.32 -12.49 -20.64
C THR A 102 14.05 -13.63 -19.66
N LEU A 103 12.79 -14.06 -19.55
CA LEU A 103 12.42 -15.20 -18.71
C LEU A 103 13.03 -16.50 -19.21
N SER A 104 13.07 -16.70 -20.53
CA SER A 104 13.67 -17.90 -21.11
C SER A 104 15.18 -17.97 -20.88
N GLU A 105 15.87 -16.82 -20.95
CA GLU A 105 17.29 -16.69 -20.62
C GLU A 105 17.56 -16.96 -19.14
N VAL A 106 16.78 -16.37 -18.24
CA VAL A 106 16.99 -16.51 -16.78
C VAL A 106 16.62 -17.89 -16.27
N LEU A 107 15.51 -18.46 -16.74
CA LEU A 107 15.04 -19.77 -16.31
C LEU A 107 15.69 -20.92 -17.09
N ASN A 108 16.37 -20.61 -18.20
CA ASN A 108 16.98 -21.58 -19.11
C ASN A 108 15.96 -22.63 -19.62
N VAL A 109 14.73 -22.19 -19.89
CA VAL A 109 13.60 -22.97 -20.43
C VAL A 109 12.86 -22.10 -21.44
N GLU A 110 12.34 -22.66 -22.54
CA GLU A 110 11.48 -21.89 -23.46
C GLU A 110 10.16 -21.49 -22.78
N VAL A 111 9.91 -20.19 -22.69
CA VAL A 111 8.67 -19.62 -22.15
C VAL A 111 7.87 -19.01 -23.30
N SER A 112 6.63 -19.44 -23.47
CA SER A 112 5.72 -18.85 -24.48
C SER A 112 5.28 -17.45 -24.05
N ASN A 113 4.82 -16.64 -25.00
CA ASN A 113 4.32 -15.28 -24.70
C ASN A 113 3.15 -15.29 -23.70
N ASP A 114 2.24 -16.26 -23.80
CA ASP A 114 1.09 -16.38 -22.89
C ASP A 114 1.55 -16.79 -21.48
N GLU A 115 2.52 -17.70 -21.38
CA GLU A 115 3.09 -18.13 -20.10
C GLU A 115 3.86 -16.99 -19.42
N ALA A 116 4.65 -16.23 -20.20
CA ALA A 116 5.40 -15.06 -19.72
C ALA A 116 4.47 -13.99 -19.14
N TRP A 117 3.34 -13.74 -19.82
CA TRP A 117 2.33 -12.80 -19.33
C TRP A 117 1.65 -13.31 -18.05
N ASN A 118 1.33 -14.60 -17.97
CA ASN A 118 0.73 -15.19 -16.78
C ASN A 118 1.69 -15.12 -15.57
N LEU A 119 2.96 -15.46 -15.77
CA LEU A 119 4.01 -15.34 -14.74
C LEU A 119 4.19 -13.89 -14.29
N TYR A 120 4.14 -12.93 -15.21
CA TYR A 120 4.19 -11.51 -14.88
C TYR A 120 3.00 -11.08 -13.99
N LEU A 121 1.78 -11.52 -14.32
CA LEU A 121 0.59 -11.22 -13.52
C LEU A 121 0.65 -11.85 -12.13
N ILE A 122 1.12 -13.09 -12.02
CA ILE A 122 1.33 -13.78 -10.74
C ILE A 122 2.36 -13.01 -9.90
N GLY A 123 3.50 -12.63 -10.48
CA GLY A 123 4.52 -11.83 -9.82
C GLY A 123 3.98 -10.47 -9.33
N THR A 124 3.16 -9.82 -10.16
CA THR A 124 2.49 -8.57 -9.80
C THR A 124 1.51 -8.75 -8.64
N ALA A 125 0.75 -9.84 -8.62
CA ALA A 125 -0.16 -10.16 -7.52
C ALA A 125 0.59 -10.40 -6.21
N VAL A 126 1.70 -11.17 -6.25
CA VAL A 126 2.56 -11.39 -5.08
C VAL A 126 3.15 -10.07 -4.58
N ALA A 127 3.64 -9.22 -5.48
CA ALA A 127 4.16 -7.89 -5.13
C ALA A 127 3.08 -7.02 -4.47
N ALA A 128 1.85 -7.03 -4.98
CA ALA A 128 0.74 -6.30 -4.39
C ALA A 128 0.43 -6.77 -2.96
N VAL A 129 0.44 -8.08 -2.69
CA VAL A 129 0.24 -8.63 -1.33
C VAL A 129 1.33 -8.13 -0.37
N ILE A 130 2.59 -8.13 -0.81
CA ILE A 130 3.71 -7.62 -0.01
C ILE A 130 3.53 -6.13 0.27
N GLN A 131 3.23 -5.34 -0.77
CA GLN A 131 3.02 -3.89 -0.64
C GLN A 131 1.86 -3.54 0.30
N VAL A 132 0.73 -4.24 0.19
CA VAL A 132 -0.42 -4.09 1.09
C VAL A 132 -0.04 -4.40 2.53
N SER A 133 0.64 -5.54 2.74
CA SER A 133 1.07 -5.97 4.08
C SER A 133 2.03 -4.96 4.71
N LEU A 134 2.99 -4.45 3.94
CA LEU A 134 3.92 -3.42 4.38
C LEU A 134 3.20 -2.11 4.70
N LEU A 135 2.33 -1.63 3.81
CA LEU A 135 1.60 -0.38 4.04
C LEU A 135 0.78 -0.45 5.32
N ILE A 136 0.02 -1.53 5.51
CA ILE A 136 -0.81 -1.73 6.70
C ILE A 136 0.06 -1.85 7.96
N GLY A 137 1.08 -2.71 7.94
CA GLY A 137 1.97 -2.93 9.08
C GLY A 137 2.72 -1.67 9.49
N VAL A 138 3.27 -0.93 8.53
CA VAL A 138 3.96 0.33 8.75
C VAL A 138 2.99 1.41 9.25
N SER A 139 1.76 1.45 8.74
CA SER A 139 0.72 2.36 9.24
C SER A 139 0.40 2.10 10.71
N ALA A 140 0.20 0.83 11.08
CA ALA A 140 -0.05 0.42 12.45
C ALA A 140 1.13 0.76 13.38
N ALA A 141 2.35 0.44 12.97
CA ALA A 141 3.56 0.72 13.74
C ALA A 141 3.79 2.23 13.94
N ALA A 142 3.63 3.02 12.88
CA ALA A 142 3.79 4.48 12.92
C ALA A 142 2.75 5.14 13.82
N ALA A 143 1.49 4.70 13.73
CA ALA A 143 0.41 5.21 14.56
C ALA A 143 0.61 4.84 16.05
N ALA A 144 1.06 3.61 16.33
CA ALA A 144 1.42 3.18 17.67
C ALA A 144 2.55 4.03 18.26
N TRP A 145 3.57 4.33 17.45
CA TRP A 145 4.70 5.17 17.87
C TRP A 145 4.27 6.61 18.20
N VAL A 146 3.37 7.19 17.40
CA VAL A 146 2.80 8.51 17.69
C VAL A 146 1.99 8.51 18.97
N ALA A 147 1.17 7.49 19.21
CA ALA A 147 0.36 7.40 20.42
C ALA A 147 1.22 7.27 21.69
N ARG A 148 2.34 6.53 21.64
CA ARG A 148 3.28 6.41 22.78
C ARG A 148 3.93 7.74 23.19
N LYS A 149 4.03 8.70 22.26
CA LYS A 149 4.63 10.01 22.51
C LYS A 149 3.65 11.04 23.09
N ARG A 150 2.37 10.68 23.24
CA ARG A 150 1.38 11.58 23.85
C ARG A 150 1.51 11.49 25.38
N PRO A 151 1.81 12.60 26.09
CA PRO A 151 1.79 12.58 27.53
C PRO A 151 0.37 12.25 28.01
N SER A 152 0.26 11.35 28.98
CA SER A 152 -0.98 11.11 29.72
C SER A 152 -1.28 12.37 30.53
N SER A 153 -2.10 13.28 29.97
CA SER A 153 -2.70 14.40 30.70
C SER A 153 -3.92 13.93 31.46
#